data_AF-A0AAN6DV70-F1
#
_entry.id   AF-A0AAN6DV70-F1
#
_cell.length_a   1.000
_cell.length_b   1.000
_cell.length_c   1.000
_cell.angle_alpha   90.00
_cell.angle_beta   90.00
_cell.angle_gamma   90.00
#
_symmetry.space_group_name_H-M   'P 1'
#
loop_
_entity.id
_entity.type
_entity.pdbx_description
1 polymer ?
#
loop_
_entity_poly.entity_id
_entity_poly.type
_entity_poly.pdbx_seq_one_letter_code
_entity_poly.pdbx_strand_id
1 'polypeptide(L)'
;MSHCGYFSHARSKGEKLGYYRASVACGHCRKRKARCMPATGDAQGRCTNCVRLGRQCVAVKVEVMEALDVLGGDETPENILQVQRLIGTYDDRLSQINSGT
;
A
#
# COMPACT_ATOMS: atom_id res chain seq x y z
N MET A 1 -6.47 23.18 6.15
CA MET A 1 -7.05 22.03 5.41
C MET A 1 -5.93 21.31 4.69
N SER A 2 -5.32 20.33 5.36
CA SER A 2 -4.18 19.58 4.87
C SER A 2 -4.65 18.49 3.92
N HIS A 3 -4.47 18.71 2.62
CA HIS A 3 -4.60 17.65 1.64
C HIS A 3 -3.38 16.75 1.81
N CYS A 4 -3.58 15.56 2.40
CA CYS A 4 -2.60 14.49 2.37
C CYS A 4 -2.30 14.16 0.91
N GLY A 5 -1.21 14.73 0.40
CA GLY A 5 -0.80 14.67 -0.99
C GLY A 5 -0.07 13.36 -1.29
N TYR A 6 -0.75 12.44 -1.97
CA TYR A 6 -0.12 11.34 -2.72
C TYR A 6 -0.85 11.05 -4.05
N PHE A 7 -1.61 12.03 -4.57
CA PHE A 7 -2.37 11.87 -5.82
C PHE A 7 -1.87 12.86 -6.87
N SER A 8 -0.81 12.47 -7.58
CA SER A 8 -0.44 13.14 -8.82
C SER A 8 -1.50 12.84 -9.87
N HIS A 9 -2.55 13.67 -9.96
CA HIS A 9 -3.26 13.82 -11.23
C HIS A 9 -2.21 14.32 -12.22
N ALA A 10 -1.71 13.43 -13.08
CA ALA A 10 -0.71 13.76 -14.07
C ALA A 10 -1.24 14.90 -14.97
N ARG A 11 -0.82 16.14 -14.69
CA ARG A 11 -0.79 17.21 -15.69
C ARG A 11 0.51 17.08 -16.47
N SER A 12 0.68 16.00 -17.23
CA SER A 12 1.79 15.87 -18.16
C SER A 12 1.28 16.16 -19.57
N LYS A 13 1.50 17.38 -20.05
CA LYS A 13 1.63 17.65 -21.48
C LYS A 13 2.89 16.91 -21.94
N GLY A 14 2.71 15.76 -22.57
CA GLY A 14 3.80 14.94 -23.09
C GLY A 14 3.53 13.45 -22.91
N GLU A 15 3.24 12.80 -24.03
CA GLU A 15 3.00 11.37 -24.27
C GLU A 15 3.35 10.40 -23.13
N LYS A 16 2.32 9.84 -22.48
CA LYS A 16 2.33 8.53 -21.84
C LYS A 16 0.89 8.14 -21.52
N LEU A 17 0.40 7.10 -22.23
CA LEU A 17 -0.83 6.31 -22.02
C LEU A 17 -1.81 6.93 -21.02
N GLY A 18 -2.94 7.50 -21.48
CA GLY A 18 -3.97 8.24 -20.71
C GLY A 18 -4.68 7.47 -19.57
N TYR A 19 -3.93 6.77 -18.73
CA TYR A 19 -4.36 5.93 -17.63
C TYR A 19 -3.67 6.36 -16.33
N TYR A 20 -4.47 6.67 -15.30
CA TYR A 20 -4.02 6.87 -13.93
C TYR A 20 -3.30 5.62 -13.37
N ARG A 21 -2.00 5.76 -13.09
CA ARG A 21 -1.18 4.83 -12.30
C ARG A 21 -1.05 5.37 -10.87
N ALA A 22 -1.58 4.64 -9.90
CA ALA A 22 -1.36 4.96 -8.49
C ALA A 22 0.05 4.51 -8.06
N SER A 23 0.81 5.37 -7.39
CA SER A 23 2.06 5.00 -6.71
C SER A 23 1.82 4.12 -5.48
N VAL A 24 0.61 4.19 -4.92
CA VAL A 24 0.18 3.44 -3.73
C VAL A 24 -1.13 2.71 -4.05
N ALA A 25 -1.14 1.40 -3.81
CA ALA A 25 -2.34 0.57 -3.88
C ALA A 25 -2.72 0.02 -2.49
N CYS A 26 -3.92 -0.52 -2.32
CA CYS A 26 -4.25 -1.33 -1.16
C CYS A 26 -3.77 -2.78 -1.33
N GLY A 27 -3.61 -3.53 -0.22
CA GLY A 27 -3.22 -4.94 -0.24
C GLY A 27 -4.13 -5.77 -1.16
N HIS A 28 -5.44 -5.60 -1.00
CA HIS A 28 -6.44 -6.34 -1.78
C HIS A 28 -6.28 -6.14 -3.29
N CYS A 29 -6.14 -4.88 -3.71
CA CYS A 29 -5.97 -4.57 -5.13
C CYS A 29 -4.60 -5.04 -5.66
N ARG A 30 -3.54 -5.04 -4.85
CA ARG A 30 -2.25 -5.65 -5.24
C ARG A 30 -2.39 -7.15 -5.47
N LYS A 31 -2.97 -7.87 -4.51
CA LYS A 31 -3.15 -9.33 -4.56
C LYS A 31 -4.00 -9.77 -5.75
N ARG A 32 -5.05 -8.99 -6.07
CA ARG A 32 -5.94 -9.24 -7.22
C ARG A 32 -5.45 -8.62 -8.53
N LYS A 33 -4.31 -7.93 -8.53
CA LYS A 33 -3.79 -7.14 -9.67
C LYS A 33 -4.87 -6.22 -10.28
N ALA A 34 -5.71 -5.66 -9.43
CA ALA A 34 -6.80 -4.77 -9.79
C ALA A 34 -6.37 -3.30 -9.70
N ARG A 35 -7.02 -2.43 -10.50
CA ARG A 35 -6.77 -0.99 -10.43
C ARG A 35 -7.25 -0.41 -9.10
N CYS A 36 -6.32 0.12 -8.31
CA CYS A 36 -6.61 0.82 -7.06
C CYS A 36 -6.80 2.31 -7.36
N MET A 37 -8.05 2.79 -7.45
CA MET A 37 -8.39 4.21 -7.59
C MET A 37 -9.09 4.71 -6.35
N PRO A 38 -8.78 5.92 -5.85
CA PRO A 38 -9.54 6.53 -4.76
C PRO A 38 -11.03 6.62 -5.10
N ALA A 39 -11.91 6.31 -4.14
CA ALA A 39 -13.32 6.60 -4.30
C ALA A 39 -13.56 8.10 -4.06
N THR A 40 -14.26 8.74 -4.99
CA THR A 40 -14.66 10.15 -4.83
C THR A 40 -15.68 10.25 -3.68
N GLY A 41 -15.39 11.09 -2.68
CA GLY A 41 -16.31 11.38 -1.58
C GLY A 41 -16.31 10.36 -0.43
N ASP A 42 -15.46 9.33 -0.46
CA ASP A 42 -15.29 8.44 0.71
C ASP A 42 -14.42 9.14 1.76
N ALA A 43 -15.02 9.51 2.89
CA ALA A 43 -14.33 10.20 3.98
C ALA A 43 -13.20 9.38 4.62
N GLN A 44 -13.22 8.06 4.44
CA GLN A 44 -12.23 7.11 4.94
C GLN A 44 -11.05 6.91 3.96
N GLY A 45 -11.08 7.57 2.79
CA GLY A 45 -10.02 7.50 1.79
C GLY A 45 -9.88 6.14 1.11
N ARG A 46 -10.94 5.32 1.11
CA ARG A 46 -10.91 3.97 0.53
C ARG A 46 -10.92 4.03 -1.00
N CYS A 47 -10.40 2.98 -1.64
CA CYS A 47 -10.46 2.83 -3.09
C CYS A 47 -11.86 2.41 -3.57
N THR A 48 -12.22 2.73 -4.82
CA THR A 48 -13.52 2.42 -5.43
C THR A 48 -13.90 0.94 -5.28
N ASN A 49 -12.93 0.03 -5.42
CA ASN A 49 -13.17 -1.40 -5.26
C ASN A 49 -13.48 -1.79 -3.81
N CYS A 50 -12.71 -1.29 -2.85
CA CYS A 50 -12.94 -1.58 -1.43
C CYS A 50 -14.26 -0.98 -0.95
N VAL A 51 -14.64 0.22 -1.40
CA VAL A 51 -15.95 0.82 -1.12
C VAL A 51 -17.07 -0.07 -1.67
N ARG A 52 -16.99 -0.46 -2.95
CA ARG A 52 -17.99 -1.33 -3.59
C ARG A 52 -18.14 -2.69 -2.92
N LEU A 53 -17.03 -3.26 -2.46
CA LEU A 53 -17.00 -4.58 -1.79
C LEU A 53 -17.27 -4.50 -0.29
N GLY A 54 -17.44 -3.30 0.28
CA GLY A 54 -17.60 -3.12 1.73
C GLY A 54 -16.40 -3.61 2.56
N ARG A 55 -15.21 -3.70 1.95
CA ARG A 55 -14.00 -4.20 2.62
C ARG A 55 -13.15 -3.05 3.16
N GLN A 56 -12.32 -3.39 4.15
CA GLN A 56 -11.28 -2.50 4.62
C GLN A 56 -10.27 -2.22 3.50
N CYS A 57 -9.80 -0.98 3.40
CA CYS A 57 -8.83 -0.56 2.40
C CYS A 57 -7.52 -0.17 3.10
N VAL A 58 -6.61 -1.13 3.23
CA VAL A 58 -5.31 -0.89 3.87
C VAL A 58 -4.23 -0.80 2.81
N ALA A 59 -3.50 0.32 2.78
CA ALA A 59 -2.31 0.46 1.96
C ALA A 59 -1.14 -0.30 2.60
N VAL A 60 -0.51 -1.18 1.83
CA VAL A 60 0.57 -2.06 2.32
C VAL A 60 1.78 -1.91 1.40
N LYS A 61 3.01 -1.98 1.91
CA LYS A 61 4.20 -2.04 1.05
C LYS A 61 4.29 -3.41 0.35
N VAL A 62 5.02 -3.49 -0.75
CA VAL A 62 5.17 -4.77 -1.48
C VAL A 62 5.86 -5.81 -0.59
N GLU A 63 6.96 -5.43 0.06
CA GLU A 63 7.71 -6.29 1.00
C GLU A 63 6.82 -6.85 2.12
N VAL A 64 5.95 -6.01 2.68
CA VAL A 64 5.02 -6.40 3.75
C VAL A 64 3.96 -7.37 3.21
N MET A 65 3.44 -7.13 2.00
CA MET A 65 2.49 -8.04 1.35
C MET A 65 3.10 -9.42 1.07
N GLU A 66 4.35 -9.47 0.63
CA GLU A 66 5.07 -10.71 0.38
C GLU A 66 5.26 -11.51 1.67
N ALA A 67 5.66 -10.83 2.76
CA ALA A 67 5.77 -11.46 4.07
C ALA A 67 4.42 -11.98 4.60
N LEU A 68 3.32 -11.24 4.40
CA LEU A 68 1.96 -11.69 4.76
C LEU A 68 1.56 -12.96 3.99
N ASP A 69 1.85 -13.02 2.68
CA ASP A 69 1.55 -14.20 1.86
C ASP A 69 2.34 -15.44 2.29
N VAL A 70 3.59 -15.27 2.76
CA VAL A 70 4.41 -16.36 3.31
C VAL A 70 3.88 -16.85 4.67
N LEU A 71 3.46 -15.91 5.53
CA LEU A 71 2.98 -16.22 6.88
C LEU A 71 1.52 -16.71 6.91
N GLY A 72 0.81 -16.65 5.79
CA GLY A 72 -0.61 -17.04 5.70
C GLY A 72 -1.56 -16.13 6.49
N GLY A 73 -1.12 -14.92 6.82
CA GLY A 73 -1.91 -13.95 7.58
C GLY A 73 -2.98 -13.27 6.71
N ASP A 74 -4.10 -12.91 7.32
CA ASP A 74 -5.12 -12.05 6.71
C ASP A 74 -4.69 -10.58 6.71
N GLU A 75 -5.27 -9.77 5.82
CA GLU A 75 -4.92 -8.36 5.58
C GLU A 75 -5.45 -7.41 6.68
N THR A 76 -5.56 -7.87 7.92
CA THR A 76 -5.98 -7.06 9.06
C THR A 76 -4.91 -6.05 9.47
N PRO A 77 -5.32 -4.89 10.03
CA PRO A 77 -4.38 -3.87 10.48
C PRO A 77 -3.38 -4.42 11.50
N GLU A 78 -3.83 -5.30 12.39
CA GLU A 78 -3.01 -5.90 13.45
C GLU A 78 -1.89 -6.76 12.87
N ASN A 79 -2.22 -7.66 11.93
CA ASN A 79 -1.23 -8.49 11.24
C ASN A 79 -0.25 -7.64 10.42
N ILE A 80 -0.76 -6.64 9.70
CA ILE A 80 0.07 -5.72 8.90
C ILE A 80 1.06 -4.98 9.81
N LEU A 81 0.61 -4.47 10.96
CA LEU A 81 1.46 -3.79 11.93
C LEU A 81 2.51 -4.72 12.54
N GLN A 82 2.14 -5.97 12.83
CA GLN A 82 3.07 -6.96 13.36
C GLN A 82 4.18 -7.28 12.34
N VAL A 83 3.82 -7.50 11.07
CA VAL A 83 4.80 -7.79 10.01
C VAL A 83 5.69 -6.57 9.74
N GLN A 84 5.14 -5.35 9.73
CA GLN A 84 5.95 -4.13 9.60
C GLN A 84 6.99 -4.00 10.72
N ARG A 85 6.60 -4.32 11.96
CA ARG A 85 7.52 -4.31 13.09
C ARG A 85 8.64 -5.34 12.92
N LEU A 86 8.29 -6.56 12.49
CA LEU A 86 9.27 -7.62 12.24
C LEU A 86 10.28 -7.22 11.17
N ILE A 87 9.82 -6.68 10.04
CA ILE A 87 10.69 -6.19 8.96
C ILE A 87 11.63 -5.09 9.49
N GLY A 88 11.09 -4.11 10.21
CA GLY A 88 11.91 -3.04 10.80
C GLY A 88 13.01 -3.59 11.73
N THR A 89 12.66 -4.51 12.63
CA THR A 89 13.67 -5.12 13.52
C THR A 89 14.73 -5.93 12.79
N TYR A 90 14.37 -6.53 11.65
CA TYR A 90 15.33 -7.26 10.81
C TYR A 90 16.30 -6.29 10.13
N ASP A 91 15.79 -5.20 9.55
CA ASP A 91 16.60 -4.16 8.91
C ASP A 91 17.56 -3.48 9.89
N ASP A 92 17.09 -3.21 11.12
CA ASP A 92 17.92 -2.63 12.19
C ASP A 92 19.07 -3.57 12.57
N ARG A 93 18.80 -4.88 12.71
CA ARG A 93 19.84 -5.88 13.00
C ARG A 93 20.85 -6.01 11.87
N LEU A 94 20.39 -6.02 10.62
CA LEU A 94 21.26 -6.07 9.45
C LEU A 94 22.19 -4.84 9.39
N SER A 95 21.65 -3.67 9.72
CA SER A 95 22.41 -2.43 9.79
C SER A 95 23.51 -2.48 10.85
N GLN A 96 23.22 -3.06 12.03
CA GLN A 96 24.23 -3.25 13.07
C GLN A 96 25.37 -4.18 12.64
N ILE A 97 25.05 -5.28 11.93
CA ILE A 97 26.05 -6.22 11.41
C ILE A 97 26.97 -5.51 10.39
N ASN A 98 26.40 -4.78 9.43
CA ASN A 98 27.16 -4.11 8.37
C ASN A 98 27.94 -2.87 8.86
N SER A 99 27.58 -2.32 10.03
CA SER A 99 28.32 -1.21 10.65
C SER A 99 29.52 -1.66 11.50
N GLY A 100 29.61 -2.97 11.79
CA GLY A 100 30.68 -3.56 12.59
C GLY A 100 31.79 -4.24 11.79
N THR A 101 31.71 -4.20 10.45
CA THR A 101 32.74 -4.64 9.50
C THR A 101 33.38 -3.43 8.81
#